data_AF-A0A356KFZ9-F1
#
_entry.id   AF-A0A356KFZ9-F1
#
_cell.length_a   1.000
_cell.length_b   1.000
_cell.length_c   1.000
_cell.angle_alpha   90.00
_cell.angle_beta   90.00
_cell.angle_gamma   90.00
#
_symmetry.space_group_name_H-M   'P 1'
#
loop_
_entity.id
_entity.type
_entity.pdbx_description
1 polymer ?
#
loop_
_entity_poly.entity_id
_entity_poly.type
_entity_poly.pdbx_seq_one_letter_code
_entity_poly.pdbx_strand_id
1 'polypeptide(L)'
;MRPIALLLPLLLAAPALAERYHLRVEDEGKETIQLVDAAPVGELEGRKLIRLIDVRGKTQEVELSAIAKVEQGHPLPERIERKRLKLRQRLLSNQGKEVSKLLRRYKRTPERERPEVLAELERWPPAARVGPYAKELDDADSEVLVQLALKELPKLKGVDAERPLVKTAVLSKHPKLRARAHYAACQLDKTRTRDYYGQIATLQTLPKRRVRAMEYLAGMGEVAAPSLVFVLEKVEMEINATQVTAGGLRRVPVNLGTRGGAAIDAPIELPEASMLQVKTKVVMHTLREIQGRARAALKSISGEDHGTDGKAWRAWLDRRPQRAEGE
;
A
#
# COMPACT_ATOMS: atom_id res chain seq x y z
N MET A 1 44.23 16.11 -12.05
CA MET A 1 42.80 16.30 -12.35
C MET A 1 42.27 15.00 -12.94
N ARG A 2 41.35 14.31 -12.27
CA ARG A 2 40.81 13.01 -12.70
C ARG A 2 39.39 13.20 -13.25
N PRO A 3 39.03 12.66 -14.41
CA PRO A 3 37.65 12.68 -14.88
C PRO A 3 36.88 11.56 -14.17
N ILE A 4 35.96 11.91 -13.26
CA ILE A 4 35.00 11.00 -12.61
C ILE A 4 33.61 11.08 -13.30
N ALA A 5 33.52 11.70 -14.48
CA ALA A 5 32.25 12.19 -15.01
C ALA A 5 31.44 11.24 -15.92
N LEU A 6 31.84 9.98 -16.17
CA LEU A 6 31.15 9.16 -17.20
C LEU A 6 30.66 7.77 -16.80
N LEU A 7 30.75 7.34 -15.54
CA LEU A 7 30.35 5.98 -15.13
C LEU A 7 28.97 5.87 -14.46
N LEU A 8 28.31 6.97 -14.10
CA LEU A 8 26.98 6.94 -13.49
C LEU A 8 25.81 6.66 -14.46
N PRO A 9 25.82 7.07 -15.75
CA PRO A 9 24.68 6.85 -16.64
C PRO A 9 24.49 5.39 -17.07
N LEU A 10 25.56 4.59 -17.13
CA LEU A 10 25.50 3.18 -17.54
C LEU A 10 24.86 2.27 -16.48
N LEU A 11 24.96 2.63 -15.20
CA LEU A 11 24.24 1.97 -14.10
C LEU A 11 22.73 2.32 -14.06
N LEU A 12 22.32 3.39 -14.76
CA LEU A 12 20.93 3.86 -14.80
C LEU A 12 20.15 3.33 -16.01
N ALA A 13 20.81 2.82 -17.05
CA ALA A 13 20.17 2.26 -18.24
C ALA A 13 20.14 0.72 -18.29
N ALA A 14 20.84 0.02 -17.38
CA ALA A 14 21.16 -1.41 -17.57
C ALA A 14 20.38 -2.45 -16.73
N PRO A 15 19.19 -2.24 -16.10
CA PRO A 15 18.42 -3.40 -15.64
C PRO A 15 17.61 -4.05 -16.78
N ALA A 16 17.52 -3.43 -17.96
CA ALA A 16 16.74 -3.94 -19.09
C ALA A 16 17.53 -4.85 -20.05
N LEU A 17 18.88 -4.85 -19.98
CA LEU A 17 19.76 -5.58 -20.91
C LEU A 17 20.90 -6.36 -20.22
N ALA A 18 20.86 -6.53 -18.90
CA ALA A 18 21.78 -7.44 -18.22
C ALA A 18 21.35 -8.88 -18.55
N GLU A 19 22.01 -9.50 -19.54
CA GLU A 19 21.87 -10.93 -19.81
C GLU A 19 22.54 -11.73 -18.69
N ARG A 20 21.88 -12.81 -18.25
CA ARG A 20 22.36 -13.66 -17.15
C ARG A 20 23.31 -14.73 -17.67
N TYR A 21 24.37 -14.98 -16.91
CA TYR A 21 25.44 -15.87 -17.31
C TYR A 21 25.88 -16.75 -16.13
N HIS A 22 26.11 -18.04 -16.39
CA HIS A 22 26.79 -18.93 -15.43
C HIS A 22 28.28 -18.95 -15.73
N LEU A 23 29.08 -18.49 -14.77
CA LEU A 23 30.53 -18.64 -14.82
C LEU A 23 30.87 -20.03 -14.29
N ARG A 24 31.45 -20.86 -15.15
CA ARG A 24 32.06 -22.13 -14.74
C ARG A 24 33.42 -21.80 -14.14
N VAL A 25 33.52 -21.85 -12.81
CA VAL A 25 34.79 -21.65 -12.10
C VAL A 25 35.27 -23.02 -11.67
N GLU A 26 36.36 -23.45 -12.27
CA GLU A 26 37.07 -24.66 -11.85
C GLU A 26 38.04 -24.25 -10.74
N ASP A 27 37.75 -24.66 -9.52
CA ASP A 27 38.59 -24.39 -8.36
C ASP A 27 38.97 -25.73 -7.74
N GLU A 28 40.28 -26.00 -7.66
CA GLU A 28 40.85 -27.24 -7.08
C GLU A 28 40.23 -28.55 -7.61
N GLY A 29 39.95 -28.63 -8.91
CA GLY A 29 39.37 -29.83 -9.55
C GLY A 29 37.89 -30.08 -9.19
N LYS A 30 37.22 -29.11 -8.55
CA LYS A 30 35.76 -29.09 -8.38
C LYS A 30 35.17 -27.98 -9.22
N GLU A 31 34.24 -28.38 -10.07
CA GLU A 31 33.47 -27.45 -10.87
C GLU A 31 32.44 -26.74 -9.99
N THR A 32 32.56 -25.41 -9.88
CA THR A 32 31.57 -24.58 -9.20
C THR A 32 30.91 -23.63 -10.19
N ILE A 33 29.57 -23.66 -10.21
CA ILE A 33 28.77 -22.79 -11.07
C ILE A 33 28.42 -21.54 -10.28
N GLN A 34 28.95 -20.38 -10.69
CA GLN A 34 28.62 -19.09 -10.09
C GLN A 34 27.65 -18.31 -10.98
N LEU A 35 26.65 -17.68 -10.37
CA LEU A 35 25.61 -16.90 -11.05
C LEU A 35 26.05 -15.43 -11.05
N VAL A 36 26.28 -14.85 -12.22
CA VAL A 36 26.88 -13.52 -12.34
C VAL A 36 26.06 -12.62 -13.27
N ASP A 37 25.85 -11.38 -12.84
CA ASP A 37 25.28 -10.33 -13.68
C ASP A 37 26.42 -9.75 -14.55
N ALA A 38 26.23 -9.73 -15.87
CA ALA A 38 27.27 -9.36 -16.81
C ALA A 38 26.80 -8.26 -17.77
N ALA A 39 27.69 -7.30 -18.05
CA ALA A 39 27.45 -6.25 -19.04
C ALA A 39 28.48 -6.37 -20.18
N PRO A 40 28.07 -6.34 -21.46
CA PRO A 40 29.00 -6.40 -22.59
C PRO A 40 29.93 -5.19 -22.56
N VAL A 41 31.24 -5.42 -22.71
CA VAL A 41 32.27 -4.37 -22.61
C VAL A 41 32.79 -3.96 -23.98
N GLY A 42 32.71 -4.86 -24.95
CA GLY A 42 33.22 -4.67 -26.31
C GLY A 42 33.95 -5.91 -26.81
N GLU A 43 34.64 -5.75 -27.94
CA GLU A 43 35.43 -6.79 -28.59
C GLU A 43 36.89 -6.30 -28.65
N LEU A 44 37.83 -7.12 -28.16
CA LEU A 44 39.25 -6.83 -28.15
C LEU A 44 39.97 -7.97 -28.88
N GLU A 45 40.72 -7.65 -29.94
CA GLU A 45 41.47 -8.65 -30.74
C GLU A 45 40.62 -9.84 -31.24
N GLY A 46 39.37 -9.57 -31.63
CA GLY A 46 38.43 -10.60 -32.11
C GLY A 46 37.79 -11.45 -30.99
N ARG A 47 38.01 -11.09 -29.72
CA ARG A 47 37.43 -11.77 -28.55
C ARG A 47 36.39 -10.87 -27.88
N LYS A 48 35.18 -11.37 -27.69
CA LYS A 48 34.09 -10.65 -27.01
C LYS A 48 34.30 -10.72 -25.50
N LEU A 49 34.44 -9.56 -24.86
CA LEU A 49 34.64 -9.44 -23.41
C LEU A 49 33.35 -9.03 -22.71
N ILE A 50 33.10 -9.64 -21.55
CA ILE A 50 32.00 -9.27 -20.66
C ILE A 50 32.56 -8.90 -19.29
N ARG A 51 32.00 -7.85 -18.69
CA ARG A 51 32.34 -7.43 -17.32
C ARG A 51 31.37 -8.09 -16.37
N LEU A 52 31.92 -8.98 -15.56
CA LEU A 52 31.27 -9.67 -14.47
C LEU A 52 31.28 -8.78 -13.23
N ILE A 53 30.15 -8.72 -12.53
CA ILE A 53 30.04 -8.06 -11.23
C ILE A 53 29.77 -9.14 -10.18
N ASP A 54 30.77 -9.44 -9.35
CA ASP A 54 30.62 -10.41 -8.25
C ASP A 54 29.67 -9.86 -7.15
N VAL A 55 29.13 -10.75 -6.30
CA VAL A 55 28.27 -10.45 -5.14
C VAL A 55 28.88 -9.50 -4.12
N ARG A 56 30.19 -9.20 -4.23
CA ARG A 56 30.93 -8.20 -3.43
C ARG A 56 31.12 -6.87 -4.16
N GLY A 57 30.60 -6.69 -5.38
CA GLY A 57 30.75 -5.50 -6.21
C GLY A 57 32.11 -5.34 -6.86
N LYS A 58 32.95 -6.40 -6.85
CA LYS A 58 34.21 -6.43 -7.60
C LYS A 58 33.90 -6.75 -9.05
N THR A 59 34.51 -5.99 -9.96
CA THR A 59 34.38 -6.18 -11.40
C THR A 59 35.54 -6.98 -11.94
N GLN A 60 35.27 -7.98 -12.77
CA GLN A 60 36.28 -8.73 -13.51
C GLN A 60 35.86 -8.82 -14.97
N GLU A 61 36.82 -8.70 -15.90
CA GLU A 61 36.56 -8.89 -17.33
C GLU A 61 36.92 -10.32 -17.71
N VAL A 62 35.99 -11.00 -18.38
CA VAL A 62 36.11 -12.40 -18.77
C VAL A 62 35.67 -12.56 -20.23
N GLU A 63 36.28 -13.50 -20.93
CA GLU A 63 35.92 -13.84 -22.30
C GLU A 63 34.55 -14.55 -22.35
N LEU A 64 33.69 -14.14 -23.31
CA LEU A 64 32.34 -14.68 -23.49
C LEU A 64 32.33 -16.21 -23.70
N SER A 65 33.40 -16.76 -24.27
CA SER A 65 33.59 -18.20 -24.50
C SER A 65 33.70 -19.02 -23.20
N ALA A 66 34.09 -18.41 -22.09
CA ALA A 66 34.22 -19.06 -20.77
C ALA A 66 32.87 -19.18 -20.02
N ILE A 67 31.77 -18.80 -20.64
CA ILE A 67 30.48 -18.59 -19.98
C ILE A 67 29.36 -19.34 -20.72
N ALA A 68 28.59 -20.15 -20.00
CA ALA A 68 27.40 -20.81 -20.54
C ALA A 68 26.16 -19.90 -20.42
N LYS A 69 25.41 -19.75 -21.52
CA LYS A 69 24.16 -18.97 -21.57
C LYS A 69 23.03 -19.75 -20.92
N VAL A 70 22.23 -19.12 -20.06
CA VAL A 70 21.03 -19.73 -19.44
C VAL A 70 19.78 -19.10 -20.01
N GLU A 71 18.83 -19.95 -20.39
CA GLU A 71 17.48 -19.55 -20.75
C GLU A 71 16.78 -18.89 -19.54
N GLN A 72 16.15 -17.74 -19.78
CA GLN A 72 15.43 -16.97 -18.77
C GLN A 72 14.31 -17.82 -18.14
N GLY A 73 14.52 -18.37 -16.93
CA GLY A 73 13.47 -19.14 -16.25
C GLY A 73 13.69 -19.46 -14.77
N HIS A 74 14.93 -19.46 -14.27
CA HIS A 74 15.17 -19.82 -12.86
C HIS A 74 14.99 -18.63 -11.90
N PRO A 75 14.18 -18.76 -10.82
CA PRO A 75 14.07 -17.75 -9.78
C PRO A 75 15.40 -17.60 -9.04
N LEU A 76 15.70 -16.40 -8.55
CA LEU A 76 16.93 -16.13 -7.83
C LEU A 76 16.92 -16.90 -6.49
N PRO A 77 18.08 -17.40 -6.02
CA PRO A 77 18.18 -17.91 -4.65
C PRO A 77 17.72 -16.86 -3.64
N GLU A 78 16.88 -17.25 -2.68
CA GLU A 78 16.20 -16.35 -1.75
C GLU A 78 17.17 -15.38 -1.03
N ARG A 79 18.39 -15.85 -0.71
CA ARG A 79 19.45 -15.03 -0.11
C ARG A 79 19.88 -13.86 -1.00
N ILE A 80 19.94 -14.08 -2.31
CA ILE A 80 20.31 -13.05 -3.30
C ILE A 80 19.15 -12.09 -3.50
N GLU A 81 17.90 -12.59 -3.56
CA GLU A 81 16.72 -11.72 -3.62
C GLU A 81 16.64 -10.79 -2.42
N ARG A 82 16.82 -11.32 -1.20
CA ARG A 82 16.87 -10.51 0.03
C ARG A 82 17.96 -9.45 -0.03
N LYS A 83 19.17 -9.77 -0.53
CA LYS A 83 20.25 -8.80 -0.69
C LYS A 83 19.92 -7.73 -1.73
N ARG A 84 19.39 -8.13 -2.90
CA ARG A 84 18.96 -7.23 -3.98
C ARG A 84 17.88 -6.26 -3.50
N LEU A 85 16.88 -6.77 -2.77
CA LEU A 85 15.82 -5.96 -2.16
C LEU A 85 16.40 -4.96 -1.15
N LYS A 86 17.32 -5.39 -0.27
CA LYS A 86 18.00 -4.50 0.68
C LYS A 86 18.80 -3.40 -0.02
N LEU A 87 19.55 -3.73 -1.08
CA LEU A 87 20.32 -2.75 -1.84
C LEU A 87 19.40 -1.75 -2.54
N ARG A 88 18.34 -2.23 -3.18
CA ARG A 88 17.31 -1.39 -3.81
C ARG A 88 16.67 -0.45 -2.80
N GLN A 89 16.32 -0.94 -1.61
CA GLN A 89 15.77 -0.12 -0.52
C GLN A 89 16.76 0.97 -0.07
N ARG A 90 18.06 0.64 0.06
CA ARG A 90 19.09 1.63 0.41
C ARG A 90 19.25 2.71 -0.66
N LEU A 91 19.27 2.32 -1.94
CA LEU A 91 19.33 3.25 -3.06
C LEU A 91 18.12 4.19 -3.06
N LEU A 92 16.92 3.64 -2.98
CA LEU A 92 15.68 4.43 -2.90
C LEU A 92 15.66 5.35 -1.67
N SER A 93 16.20 4.90 -0.54
CA SER A 93 16.32 5.74 0.66
C SER A 93 17.26 6.92 0.44
N ASN A 94 18.41 6.69 -0.18
CA ASN A 94 19.36 7.76 -0.49
C ASN A 94 18.79 8.76 -1.50
N GLN A 95 18.15 8.27 -2.56
CA GLN A 95 17.45 9.11 -3.53
C GLN A 95 16.31 9.90 -2.87
N GLY A 96 15.53 9.26 -1.99
CA GLY A 96 14.47 9.92 -1.23
C GLY A 96 14.98 11.04 -0.30
N LYS A 97 16.21 10.93 0.23
CA LYS A 97 16.84 12.02 0.99
C LYS A 97 17.15 13.22 0.09
N GLU A 98 17.65 13.00 -1.12
CA GLU A 98 17.91 14.08 -2.08
C GLU A 98 16.61 14.75 -2.53
N VAL A 99 15.56 13.96 -2.82
CA VAL A 99 14.22 14.51 -3.09
C VAL A 99 13.71 15.33 -1.92
N SER A 100 13.90 14.87 -0.67
CA SER A 100 13.49 15.62 0.52
C SER A 100 14.24 16.95 0.67
N LYS A 101 15.53 17.00 0.30
CA LYS A 101 16.29 18.27 0.27
C LYS A 101 15.73 19.22 -0.79
N LEU A 102 15.39 18.71 -1.97
CA LEU A 102 14.77 19.49 -3.04
C LEU A 102 13.40 20.02 -2.64
N LEU A 103 12.57 19.25 -1.93
CA LEU A 103 11.29 19.74 -1.39
C LEU A 103 11.50 20.86 -0.36
N ARG A 104 12.50 20.76 0.52
CA ARG A 104 12.86 21.84 1.44
C ARG A 104 13.34 23.09 0.72
N ARG A 105 14.09 22.94 -0.37
CA ARG A 105 14.49 24.05 -1.26
C ARG A 105 13.25 24.66 -1.91
N TYR A 106 12.39 23.86 -2.53
CA TYR A 106 11.14 24.28 -3.16
C TYR A 106 10.27 25.15 -2.24
N LYS A 107 10.14 24.76 -0.97
CA LYS A 107 9.41 25.53 0.06
C LYS A 107 9.95 26.94 0.25
N ARG A 108 11.28 27.12 0.15
CA ARG A 108 11.98 28.40 0.38
C ARG A 108 12.17 29.20 -0.90
N THR A 109 12.10 28.56 -2.06
CA THR A 109 12.31 29.18 -3.36
C THR A 109 11.13 30.09 -3.75
N PRO A 110 11.38 31.33 -4.22
CA PRO A 110 10.36 32.21 -4.74
C PRO A 110 9.55 31.58 -5.89
N GLU A 111 8.29 31.97 -6.07
CA GLU A 111 7.39 31.33 -7.04
C GLU A 111 7.91 31.32 -8.48
N ARG A 112 8.64 32.37 -8.87
CA ARG A 112 9.23 32.49 -10.22
C ARG A 112 10.28 31.42 -10.52
N GLU A 113 10.97 30.92 -9.50
CA GLU A 113 12.07 29.94 -9.62
C GLU A 113 11.63 28.51 -9.25
N ARG A 114 10.42 28.34 -8.71
CA ARG A 114 9.86 27.00 -8.39
C ARG A 114 9.80 26.03 -9.58
N PRO A 115 9.55 26.46 -10.84
CA PRO A 115 9.58 25.56 -11.99
C PRO A 115 10.93 24.86 -12.19
N GLU A 116 12.05 25.52 -11.90
CA GLU A 116 13.39 24.92 -12.03
C GLU A 116 13.60 23.82 -11.00
N VAL A 117 13.21 24.07 -9.74
CA VAL A 117 13.28 23.06 -8.68
C VAL A 117 12.33 21.90 -8.96
N LEU A 118 11.17 22.16 -9.58
CA LEU A 118 10.25 21.11 -10.01
C LEU A 118 10.87 20.25 -11.13
N ALA A 119 11.53 20.86 -12.11
CA ALA A 119 12.25 20.14 -13.15
C ALA A 119 13.39 19.29 -12.57
N GLU A 120 14.11 19.79 -11.55
CA GLU A 120 15.10 18.99 -10.81
C GLU A 120 14.45 17.79 -10.07
N LEU A 121 13.27 17.98 -9.48
CA LEU A 121 12.50 16.91 -8.84
C LEU A 121 12.07 15.85 -9.85
N GLU A 122 11.59 16.24 -11.02
CA GLU A 122 11.09 15.33 -12.06
C GLU A 122 12.17 14.41 -12.64
N ARG A 123 13.45 14.80 -12.58
CA ARG A 123 14.58 13.95 -12.98
C ARG A 123 14.75 12.70 -12.11
N TRP A 124 14.17 12.67 -10.91
CA TRP A 124 14.25 11.52 -10.02
C TRP A 124 13.19 10.45 -10.35
N PRO A 125 13.53 9.15 -10.21
CA PRO A 125 12.61 8.07 -10.52
C PRO A 125 11.34 8.15 -9.64
N PRO A 126 10.15 7.80 -10.17
CA PRO A 126 8.88 7.88 -9.42
C PRO A 126 8.94 7.20 -8.04
N ALA A 127 9.56 6.01 -7.97
CA ALA A 127 9.70 5.25 -6.73
C ALA A 127 10.46 5.99 -5.61
N ALA A 128 11.42 6.86 -5.96
CA ALA A 128 12.15 7.68 -5.00
C ALA A 128 11.35 8.89 -4.52
N ARG A 129 10.34 9.32 -5.29
CA ARG A 129 9.51 10.50 -5.00
C ARG A 129 8.31 10.21 -4.11
N VAL A 130 7.73 9.00 -4.18
CA VAL A 130 6.53 8.62 -3.41
C VAL A 130 6.73 8.80 -1.91
N GLY A 131 7.83 8.28 -1.35
CA GLY A 131 8.10 8.34 0.10
C GLY A 131 8.17 9.77 0.64
N PRO A 132 9.01 10.65 0.06
CA PRO A 132 9.05 12.06 0.43
C PRO A 132 7.71 12.78 0.31
N TYR A 133 6.97 12.62 -0.79
CA TYR A 133 5.63 13.23 -0.91
C TYR A 133 4.63 12.69 0.10
N ALA A 134 4.65 11.37 0.37
CA ALA A 134 3.80 10.76 1.39
C ALA A 134 4.07 11.34 2.78
N LYS A 135 5.34 11.62 3.10
CA LYS A 135 5.72 12.27 4.34
C LYS A 135 5.15 13.69 4.44
N GLU A 136 5.22 14.48 3.39
CA GLU A 136 4.65 15.83 3.38
C GLU A 136 3.12 15.83 3.61
N LEU A 137 2.42 14.79 3.12
CA LEU A 137 0.99 14.60 3.38
C LEU A 137 0.67 14.17 4.81
N ASP A 138 1.59 13.45 5.47
CA ASP A 138 1.43 12.99 6.86
C ASP A 138 1.73 14.12 7.85
N ASP A 139 2.83 14.84 7.66
CA ASP A 139 3.28 15.92 8.55
C ASP A 139 2.36 17.13 8.40
N ALA A 140 1.90 17.44 7.17
CA ALA A 140 1.00 18.55 6.84
C ALA A 140 1.46 19.95 7.34
N ASP A 141 2.73 20.10 7.73
CA ASP A 141 3.32 21.34 8.27
C ASP A 141 3.46 22.47 7.23
N SER A 142 3.39 22.12 5.94
CA SER A 142 3.65 23.04 4.84
C SER A 142 2.57 22.91 3.78
N GLU A 143 1.61 23.82 3.79
CA GLU A 143 0.53 23.84 2.80
C GLU A 143 1.06 23.78 1.36
N VAL A 144 2.12 24.54 1.05
CA VAL A 144 2.78 24.54 -0.26
C VAL A 144 3.24 23.14 -0.68
N LEU A 145 3.82 22.36 0.23
CA LEU A 145 4.34 21.02 -0.08
C LEU A 145 3.24 19.98 -0.11
N VAL A 146 2.19 20.15 0.70
CA VAL A 146 0.98 19.33 0.63
C VAL A 146 0.28 19.51 -0.73
N GLN A 147 0.13 20.76 -1.19
CA GLN A 147 -0.44 21.01 -2.53
C GLN A 147 0.42 20.40 -3.64
N LEU A 148 1.74 20.52 -3.52
CA LEU A 148 2.66 19.90 -4.48
C LEU A 148 2.52 18.37 -4.47
N ALA A 149 2.50 17.73 -3.30
CA ALA A 149 2.35 16.28 -3.17
C ALA A 149 1.03 15.78 -3.77
N LEU A 150 -0.09 16.48 -3.51
CA LEU A 150 -1.40 16.17 -4.08
C LEU A 150 -1.44 16.31 -5.61
N LYS A 151 -0.64 17.22 -6.17
CA LYS A 151 -0.53 17.45 -7.61
C LYS A 151 0.38 16.44 -8.30
N GLU A 152 1.47 16.04 -7.65
CA GLU A 152 2.52 15.23 -8.27
C GLU A 152 2.32 13.72 -8.09
N LEU A 153 1.78 13.26 -6.95
CA LEU A 153 1.55 11.83 -6.71
C LEU A 153 0.68 11.14 -7.78
N PRO A 154 -0.43 11.74 -8.27
CA PRO A 154 -1.24 11.12 -9.32
C PRO A 154 -0.52 10.98 -10.67
N LYS A 155 0.61 11.67 -10.87
CA LYS A 155 1.41 11.56 -12.10
C LYS A 155 2.40 10.40 -12.05
N LEU A 156 2.63 9.80 -10.88
CA LEU A 156 3.64 8.77 -10.67
C LEU A 156 3.10 7.39 -11.06
N LYS A 157 3.11 7.07 -12.35
CA LYS A 157 2.67 5.77 -12.87
C LYS A 157 3.62 4.63 -12.45
N GLY A 158 3.08 3.43 -12.27
CA GLY A 158 3.85 2.20 -12.02
C GLY A 158 4.42 2.07 -10.60
N VAL A 159 3.96 2.90 -9.66
CA VAL A 159 4.33 2.85 -8.23
C VAL A 159 3.09 2.98 -7.36
N ASP A 160 3.15 2.48 -6.13
CA ASP A 160 2.03 2.55 -5.16
C ASP A 160 1.89 3.96 -4.55
N ALA A 161 1.49 4.93 -5.39
CA ALA A 161 1.25 6.32 -5.00
C ALA A 161 -0.19 6.56 -4.50
N GLU A 162 -1.11 5.62 -4.77
CA GLU A 162 -2.51 5.65 -4.33
C GLU A 162 -2.59 5.55 -2.80
N ARG A 163 -1.81 4.65 -2.21
CA ARG A 163 -1.89 4.33 -0.78
C ARG A 163 -1.65 5.55 0.12
N PRO A 164 -0.61 6.39 -0.08
CA PRO A 164 -0.47 7.66 0.63
C PRO A 164 -1.68 8.58 0.47
N LEU A 165 -2.23 8.73 -0.73
CA LEU A 165 -3.37 9.61 -0.99
C LEU A 165 -4.63 9.12 -0.25
N VAL A 166 -4.93 7.83 -0.32
CA VAL A 166 -6.05 7.23 0.41
C VAL A 166 -5.87 7.37 1.93
N LYS A 167 -4.65 7.14 2.43
CA LYS A 167 -4.32 7.35 3.84
C LYS A 167 -4.64 8.79 4.25
N THR A 168 -4.18 9.79 3.50
CA THR A 168 -4.45 11.20 3.80
C THR A 168 -5.95 11.52 3.73
N ALA A 169 -6.68 10.97 2.76
CA ALA A 169 -8.12 11.16 2.60
C ALA A 169 -8.91 10.72 3.85
N VAL A 170 -8.50 9.62 4.48
CA VAL A 170 -9.19 9.08 5.66
C VAL A 170 -8.66 9.67 6.98
N LEU A 171 -7.37 9.96 7.07
CA LEU A 171 -6.71 10.35 8.33
C LEU A 171 -6.65 11.85 8.59
N SER A 172 -6.60 12.68 7.55
CA SER A 172 -6.41 14.12 7.75
C SER A 172 -7.54 14.73 8.58
N LYS A 173 -7.19 15.71 9.42
CA LYS A 173 -8.15 16.50 10.18
C LYS A 173 -8.79 17.58 9.31
N HIS A 174 -8.12 18.02 8.25
CA HIS A 174 -8.55 19.12 7.40
C HIS A 174 -9.51 18.63 6.30
N PRO A 175 -10.79 19.08 6.28
CA PRO A 175 -11.77 18.60 5.30
C PRO A 175 -11.36 18.83 3.84
N LYS A 176 -10.79 20.01 3.54
CA LYS A 176 -10.33 20.36 2.19
C LYS A 176 -9.21 19.43 1.70
N LEU A 177 -8.25 19.11 2.57
CA LEU A 177 -7.16 18.18 2.22
C LEU A 177 -7.67 16.78 1.97
N ARG A 178 -8.63 16.32 2.79
CA ARG A 178 -9.23 15.00 2.60
C ARG A 178 -9.92 14.87 1.23
N ALA A 179 -10.73 15.86 0.86
CA ALA A 179 -11.42 15.87 -0.43
C ALA A 179 -10.44 15.89 -1.62
N ARG A 180 -9.38 16.71 -1.54
CA ARG A 180 -8.34 16.76 -2.59
C ARG A 180 -7.58 15.44 -2.69
N ALA A 181 -7.23 14.82 -1.56
CA ALA A 181 -6.54 13.53 -1.54
C ALA A 181 -7.41 12.40 -2.13
N HIS A 182 -8.70 12.39 -1.82
CA HIS A 182 -9.66 11.46 -2.42
C HIS A 182 -9.74 11.63 -3.94
N TYR A 183 -9.90 12.88 -4.41
CA TYR A 183 -9.96 13.18 -5.84
C TYR A 183 -8.67 12.76 -6.56
N ALA A 184 -7.51 13.09 -5.99
CA ALA A 184 -6.20 12.71 -6.50
C ALA A 184 -6.02 11.17 -6.58
N ALA A 185 -6.50 10.42 -5.59
CA ALA A 185 -6.47 8.96 -5.61
C ALA A 185 -7.35 8.39 -6.75
N CYS A 186 -8.57 8.91 -6.90
CA CYS A 186 -9.49 8.48 -7.96
C CYS A 186 -8.97 8.80 -9.38
N GLN A 187 -8.22 9.88 -9.55
CA GLN A 187 -7.57 10.21 -10.83
C GLN A 187 -6.45 9.22 -11.20
N LEU A 188 -5.78 8.65 -10.20
CA LEU A 188 -4.68 7.71 -10.43
C LEU A 188 -5.23 6.34 -10.83
N ASP A 189 -6.12 5.78 -9.99
CA ASP A 189 -6.81 4.51 -10.27
C ASP A 189 -8.07 4.44 -9.39
N LYS A 190 -9.24 4.61 -10.02
CA LYS A 190 -10.53 4.60 -9.33
C LYS A 190 -10.85 3.21 -8.75
N THR A 191 -10.52 2.14 -9.45
CA THR A 191 -10.81 0.75 -9.04
C THR A 191 -9.94 0.33 -7.87
N ARG A 192 -8.65 0.63 -7.92
CA ARG A 192 -7.73 0.35 -6.82
C ARG A 192 -8.00 1.24 -5.60
N THR A 193 -8.38 2.49 -5.81
CA THR A 193 -8.82 3.40 -4.74
C THR A 193 -10.06 2.88 -4.02
N ARG A 194 -11.05 2.39 -4.79
CA ARG A 194 -12.23 1.71 -4.24
C ARG A 194 -11.81 0.56 -3.33
N ASP A 195 -10.92 -0.32 -3.80
CA ASP A 195 -10.48 -1.49 -3.03
C ASP A 195 -9.79 -1.10 -1.72
N TYR A 196 -8.95 -0.06 -1.73
CA TYR A 196 -8.36 0.46 -0.49
C TYR A 196 -9.41 0.98 0.49
N TYR A 197 -10.42 1.72 0.03
CA TYR A 197 -11.50 2.15 0.93
C TYR A 197 -12.32 0.97 1.45
N GLY A 198 -12.59 -0.06 0.62
CA GLY A 198 -13.24 -1.30 1.04
C GLY A 198 -12.48 -2.00 2.15
N GLN A 199 -11.15 -2.14 2.00
CA GLN A 199 -10.28 -2.70 3.03
C GLN A 199 -10.37 -1.87 4.32
N ILE A 200 -10.24 -0.54 4.23
CA ILE A 200 -10.30 0.35 5.41
C ILE A 200 -11.66 0.27 6.12
N ALA A 201 -12.76 0.20 5.38
CA ALA A 201 -14.11 0.12 5.93
C ALA A 201 -14.36 -1.18 6.72
N THR A 202 -13.64 -2.25 6.39
CA THR A 202 -13.69 -3.55 7.09
C THR A 202 -12.66 -3.73 8.21
N LEU A 203 -11.78 -2.76 8.45
CA LEU A 203 -10.86 -2.84 9.58
C LEU A 203 -11.62 -2.82 10.90
N GLN A 204 -11.36 -3.79 11.78
CA GLN A 204 -12.02 -3.86 13.10
C GLN A 204 -11.63 -2.69 14.03
N THR A 205 -10.48 -2.08 13.76
CA THR A 205 -9.97 -0.95 14.53
C THR A 205 -10.35 0.38 13.86
N LEU A 206 -10.53 1.42 14.68
CA LEU A 206 -10.65 2.82 14.25
C LEU A 206 -12.01 3.20 13.60
N PRO A 207 -13.11 3.25 14.39
CA PRO A 207 -14.46 3.58 13.95
C PRO A 207 -14.59 4.78 13.00
N LYS A 208 -13.97 5.91 13.36
CA LYS A 208 -14.02 7.15 12.57
C LYS A 208 -13.42 6.98 11.17
N ARG A 209 -12.43 6.10 11.01
CA ARG A 209 -11.79 5.86 9.71
C ARG A 209 -12.66 4.99 8.82
N ARG A 210 -13.30 3.96 9.40
CA ARG A 210 -14.26 3.12 8.67
C ARG A 210 -15.42 3.95 8.11
N VAL A 211 -16.02 4.79 8.95
CA VAL A 211 -17.13 5.67 8.54
C VAL A 211 -16.70 6.61 7.41
N ARG A 212 -15.51 7.23 7.50
CA ARG A 212 -14.98 8.08 6.42
C ARG A 212 -14.70 7.33 5.13
N ALA A 213 -14.14 6.12 5.21
CA ALA A 213 -13.93 5.28 4.03
C ALA A 213 -15.27 4.95 3.35
N MET A 214 -16.32 4.71 4.15
CA MET A 214 -17.68 4.52 3.63
C MET A 214 -18.27 5.75 2.97
N GLU A 215 -18.01 6.95 3.51
CA GLU A 215 -18.42 8.20 2.87
C GLU A 215 -17.83 8.33 1.46
N TYR A 216 -16.55 8.00 1.30
CA TYR A 216 -15.90 8.02 -0.01
C TYR A 216 -16.43 6.93 -0.94
N LEU A 217 -16.60 5.69 -0.45
CA LEU A 217 -17.20 4.62 -1.26
C LEU A 217 -18.59 5.00 -1.76
N ALA A 218 -19.43 5.55 -0.88
CA ALA A 218 -20.77 6.00 -1.27
C ALA A 218 -20.73 7.09 -2.35
N GLY A 219 -19.75 8.00 -2.28
CA GLY A 219 -19.55 9.06 -3.28
C GLY A 219 -18.98 8.58 -4.62
N MET A 220 -18.46 7.36 -4.72
CA MET A 220 -17.85 6.83 -5.95
C MET A 220 -18.86 6.23 -6.94
N GLY A 221 -20.12 6.05 -6.52
CA GLY A 221 -21.23 5.57 -7.35
C GLY A 221 -21.10 4.08 -7.71
N GLU A 222 -21.51 3.73 -8.93
CA GLU A 222 -21.59 2.34 -9.42
C GLU A 222 -20.26 1.56 -9.28
N VAL A 223 -19.13 2.22 -9.51
CA VAL A 223 -17.79 1.62 -9.37
C VAL A 223 -17.56 1.04 -7.98
N ALA A 224 -18.18 1.61 -6.93
CA ALA A 224 -18.04 1.15 -5.56
C ALA A 224 -18.96 -0.01 -5.17
N ALA A 225 -19.92 -0.39 -6.00
CA ALA A 225 -20.89 -1.44 -5.67
C ALA A 225 -20.23 -2.74 -5.16
N PRO A 226 -19.18 -3.30 -5.81
CA PRO A 226 -18.53 -4.52 -5.30
C PRO A 226 -17.98 -4.39 -3.88
N SER A 227 -17.32 -3.27 -3.58
CA SER A 227 -16.76 -3.03 -2.24
C SER A 227 -17.83 -2.69 -1.21
N LEU A 228 -18.91 -2.02 -1.59
CA LEU A 228 -20.05 -1.77 -0.70
C LEU A 228 -20.75 -3.07 -0.29
N VAL A 229 -20.98 -4.00 -1.23
CA VAL A 229 -21.51 -5.33 -0.93
C VAL A 229 -20.58 -6.11 0.00
N PHE A 230 -19.28 -6.12 -0.32
CA PHE A 230 -18.27 -6.77 0.54
C PHE A 230 -18.26 -6.21 1.97
N VAL A 231 -18.31 -4.89 2.13
CA VAL A 231 -18.38 -4.24 3.45
C VAL A 231 -19.65 -4.64 4.18
N LEU A 232 -20.80 -4.67 3.49
CA LEU A 232 -22.08 -5.01 4.10
C LEU A 232 -22.07 -6.42 4.70
N GLU A 233 -21.58 -7.40 3.95
CA GLU A 233 -21.44 -8.78 4.45
C GLU A 233 -20.50 -8.89 5.65
N LYS A 234 -19.35 -8.20 5.59
CA LYS A 234 -18.40 -8.21 6.71
C LYS A 234 -18.97 -7.58 7.97
N VAL A 235 -19.70 -6.48 7.82
CA VAL A 235 -20.35 -5.78 8.93
C VAL A 235 -21.50 -6.61 9.50
N GLU A 236 -22.27 -7.29 8.67
CA GLU A 236 -23.31 -8.23 9.11
C GLU A 236 -22.72 -9.38 9.95
N MET A 237 -21.63 -9.99 9.48
CA MET A 237 -20.89 -10.99 10.24
C MET A 237 -20.39 -10.43 11.60
N GLU A 238 -19.82 -9.22 11.61
CA GLU A 238 -19.35 -8.56 12.83
C GLU A 238 -20.49 -8.27 13.82
N ILE A 239 -21.66 -7.83 13.31
CA ILE A 239 -22.85 -7.59 14.12
C ILE A 239 -23.31 -8.89 14.78
N ASN A 240 -23.43 -9.97 14.00
CA ASN A 240 -23.86 -11.27 14.51
C ASN A 240 -22.88 -11.80 15.57
N ALA A 241 -21.58 -11.71 15.33
CA ALA A 241 -20.55 -12.11 16.31
C ALA A 241 -20.61 -11.26 17.60
N THR A 242 -20.83 -9.96 17.47
CA THR A 242 -20.95 -9.04 18.60
C THR A 242 -22.21 -9.31 19.42
N GLN A 243 -23.34 -9.63 18.76
CA GLN A 243 -24.58 -10.01 19.44
C GLN A 243 -24.46 -11.31 20.23
N VAL A 244 -23.78 -12.34 19.68
CA VAL A 244 -23.50 -13.59 20.39
C VAL A 244 -22.66 -13.33 21.65
N THR A 245 -21.64 -12.48 21.53
CA THR A 245 -20.76 -12.12 22.66
C THR A 245 -21.54 -11.34 23.73
N ALA A 246 -22.41 -10.42 23.32
CA ALA A 246 -23.28 -9.67 24.23
C ALA A 246 -24.27 -10.57 24.97
N GLY A 247 -24.85 -11.59 24.29
CA GLY A 247 -25.75 -12.58 24.89
C GLY A 247 -25.05 -13.52 25.88
N GLY A 248 -23.73 -13.69 25.77
CA GLY A 248 -22.90 -14.49 26.68
C GLY A 248 -22.47 -13.78 27.97
N LEU A 249 -22.60 -12.45 28.05
CA LEU A 249 -22.32 -11.65 29.26
C LEU A 249 -23.47 -11.80 30.28
N ARG A 250 -23.68 -13.02 30.79
CA ARG A 250 -24.59 -13.26 31.92
C ARG A 250 -23.91 -12.88 33.23
N ARG A 251 -24.66 -12.20 34.11
CA ARG A 251 -24.29 -11.88 35.49
C ARG A 251 -23.68 -13.13 36.15
N VAL A 252 -22.45 -13.01 36.63
CA VAL A 252 -21.80 -14.09 37.38
C VAL A 252 -22.43 -14.10 38.77
N PRO A 253 -23.10 -15.19 39.20
CA PRO A 253 -23.52 -15.30 40.59
C PRO A 253 -22.25 -15.35 41.44
N VAL A 254 -22.09 -14.36 42.33
CA VAL A 254 -21.03 -14.38 43.33
C VAL A 254 -21.67 -14.90 44.61
N ASN A 255 -21.20 -16.06 45.07
CA ASN A 255 -21.66 -16.64 46.32
C ASN A 255 -21.18 -15.74 47.47
N LEU A 256 -22.12 -15.06 48.14
CA LEU A 256 -21.83 -14.17 49.27
C LEU A 256 -21.77 -14.93 50.61
N GLY A 257 -21.78 -16.26 50.57
CA GLY A 257 -21.85 -17.14 51.71
C GLY A 257 -23.27 -17.70 51.94
N THR A 258 -23.44 -18.41 53.04
CA THR A 258 -24.71 -19.02 53.45
C THR A 258 -25.25 -18.32 54.69
N ARG A 259 -26.55 -17.97 54.69
CA ARG A 259 -27.26 -17.49 55.88
C ARG A 259 -28.40 -18.45 56.17
N GLY A 260 -28.35 -19.14 57.31
CA GLY A 260 -29.36 -20.13 57.70
C GLY A 260 -29.38 -21.40 56.84
N GLY A 261 -28.28 -21.75 56.17
CA GLY A 261 -28.17 -22.96 55.34
C GLY A 261 -28.53 -22.79 53.86
N ALA A 262 -29.07 -21.63 53.44
CA ALA A 262 -29.29 -21.30 52.03
C ALA A 262 -28.12 -20.46 51.48
N ALA A 263 -27.64 -20.79 50.28
CA ALA A 263 -26.66 -19.99 49.56
C ALA A 263 -27.29 -18.65 49.14
N ILE A 264 -26.62 -17.54 49.45
CA ILE A 264 -27.02 -16.21 48.99
C ILE A 264 -26.18 -15.88 47.76
N ASP A 265 -26.78 -16.04 46.59
CA ASP A 265 -26.20 -15.55 45.34
C ASP A 265 -26.71 -14.14 45.09
N ALA A 266 -25.80 -13.15 45.08
CA ALA A 266 -26.11 -11.82 44.60
C ALA A 266 -25.53 -11.64 43.19
N PRO A 267 -26.34 -11.17 42.21
CA PRO A 267 -25.79 -10.77 40.93
C PRO A 267 -24.97 -9.50 41.12
N ILE A 268 -23.65 -9.61 41.12
CA ILE A 268 -22.75 -8.44 41.10
C ILE A 268 -22.32 -8.21 39.65
N GLU A 269 -22.53 -6.99 39.15
CA GLU A 269 -21.98 -6.59 37.86
C GLU A 269 -20.50 -6.26 38.03
N LEU A 270 -19.63 -7.13 37.50
CA LEU A 270 -18.18 -6.89 37.52
C LEU A 270 -17.84 -5.64 36.68
N PRO A 271 -16.88 -4.80 37.11
CA PRO A 271 -16.44 -3.64 36.34
C PRO A 271 -16.00 -3.99 34.91
N GLU A 272 -15.43 -5.17 34.72
CA GLU A 272 -15.03 -5.71 33.41
C GLU A 272 -16.24 -5.98 32.50
N ALA A 273 -17.34 -6.52 33.06
CA ALA A 273 -18.58 -6.74 32.32
C ALA A 273 -19.22 -5.40 31.89
N SER A 274 -19.15 -4.39 32.75
CA SER A 274 -19.61 -3.02 32.43
C SER A 274 -18.80 -2.39 31.29
N MET A 275 -17.47 -2.50 31.34
CA MET A 275 -16.57 -2.02 30.29
C MET A 275 -16.77 -2.77 28.96
N LEU A 276 -17.00 -4.08 29.01
CA LEU A 276 -17.35 -4.91 27.85
C LEU A 276 -18.69 -4.51 27.24
N GLN A 277 -19.71 -4.23 28.05
CA GLN A 277 -21.01 -3.74 27.57
C GLN A 277 -20.89 -2.37 26.90
N VAL A 278 -20.14 -1.43 27.49
CA VAL A 278 -19.88 -0.11 26.89
C VAL A 278 -19.15 -0.26 25.56
N LYS A 279 -18.09 -1.08 25.50
CA LYS A 279 -17.34 -1.36 24.27
C LYS A 279 -18.23 -1.98 23.19
N THR A 280 -19.05 -2.96 23.57
CA THR A 280 -20.03 -3.62 22.70
C THR A 280 -21.02 -2.60 22.13
N LYS A 281 -21.56 -1.69 22.97
CA LYS A 281 -22.50 -0.65 22.53
C LYS A 281 -21.86 0.31 21.52
N VAL A 282 -20.63 0.76 21.76
CA VAL A 282 -19.89 1.66 20.86
C VAL A 282 -19.57 0.98 19.52
N VAL A 283 -19.15 -0.29 19.56
CA VAL A 283 -18.89 -1.08 18.35
C VAL A 283 -20.19 -1.28 17.56
N MET A 284 -21.27 -1.72 18.21
CA MET A 284 -22.57 -1.93 17.58
C MET A 284 -23.13 -0.67 16.93
N HIS A 285 -22.98 0.49 17.57
CA HIS A 285 -23.38 1.77 16.97
C HIS A 285 -22.62 2.03 15.66
N THR A 286 -21.29 1.87 15.69
CA THR A 286 -20.44 2.06 14.51
C THR A 286 -20.80 1.09 13.38
N LEU A 287 -21.02 -0.18 13.70
CA LEU A 287 -21.38 -1.21 12.71
C LEU A 287 -22.72 -0.91 12.06
N ARG A 288 -23.74 -0.51 12.85
CA ARG A 288 -25.04 -0.11 12.31
C ARG A 288 -24.97 1.14 11.45
N GLU A 289 -24.12 2.10 11.81
CA GLU A 289 -23.89 3.29 10.99
C GLU A 289 -23.27 2.92 9.64
N ILE A 290 -22.25 2.06 9.64
CA ILE A 290 -21.62 1.57 8.40
C ILE A 290 -22.63 0.77 7.55
N GLN A 291 -23.39 -0.15 8.17
CA GLN A 291 -24.42 -0.94 7.51
C GLN A 291 -25.49 -0.05 6.86
N GLY A 292 -25.99 0.95 7.58
CA GLY A 292 -26.97 1.91 7.08
C GLY A 292 -26.44 2.73 5.90
N ARG A 293 -25.19 3.21 5.97
CA ARG A 293 -24.54 3.94 4.88
C ARG A 293 -24.31 3.06 3.66
N ALA A 294 -23.84 1.82 3.84
CA ALA A 294 -23.64 0.87 2.76
C ALA A 294 -24.96 0.57 2.03
N ARG A 295 -26.02 0.26 2.78
CA ARG A 295 -27.37 0.03 2.24
C ARG A 295 -27.90 1.25 1.49
N ALA A 296 -27.79 2.44 2.07
CA ALA A 296 -28.27 3.67 1.43
C ALA A 296 -27.55 3.94 0.10
N ALA A 297 -26.23 3.75 0.07
CA ALA A 297 -25.45 3.89 -1.15
C ALA A 297 -25.84 2.84 -2.20
N LEU A 298 -25.94 1.57 -1.80
CA LEU A 298 -26.36 0.48 -2.70
C LEU A 298 -27.79 0.68 -3.24
N LYS A 299 -28.71 1.16 -2.42
CA LYS A 299 -30.07 1.54 -2.84
C LYS A 299 -30.05 2.70 -3.83
N SER A 300 -29.20 3.69 -3.61
CA SER A 300 -29.03 4.80 -4.56
C SER A 300 -28.43 4.36 -5.89
N ILE A 301 -27.57 3.33 -5.90
CA ILE A 301 -26.93 2.80 -7.12
C ILE A 301 -27.90 1.89 -7.89
N SER A 302 -28.61 1.02 -7.18
CA SER A 302 -29.47 -0.01 -7.77
C SER A 302 -30.88 0.48 -8.11
N GLY A 303 -31.40 1.46 -7.36
CA GLY A 303 -32.83 1.79 -7.33
C GLY A 303 -33.69 0.79 -6.55
N GLU A 304 -33.10 -0.30 -6.04
CA GLU A 304 -33.78 -1.38 -5.33
C GLU A 304 -33.42 -1.36 -3.83
N ASP A 305 -34.24 -1.99 -2.98
CA ASP A 305 -33.95 -2.11 -1.56
C ASP A 305 -33.97 -3.57 -1.12
N HIS A 306 -32.79 -4.19 -1.10
CA HIS A 306 -32.61 -5.56 -0.61
C HIS A 306 -32.37 -5.62 0.91
N GLY A 307 -32.67 -4.53 1.64
CA GLY A 307 -32.49 -4.49 3.08
C GLY A 307 -31.02 -4.56 3.49
N THR A 308 -30.75 -5.25 4.61
CA THR A 308 -29.41 -5.37 5.20
C THR A 308 -28.72 -6.69 4.89
N ASP A 309 -29.33 -7.56 4.10
CA ASP A 309 -28.80 -8.88 3.76
C ASP A 309 -27.69 -8.74 2.72
N GLY A 310 -26.44 -8.94 3.14
CA GLY A 310 -25.28 -8.86 2.26
C GLY A 310 -25.33 -9.86 1.10
N LYS A 311 -25.93 -11.05 1.30
CA LYS A 311 -26.05 -12.07 0.25
C LYS A 311 -27.07 -11.68 -0.82
N ALA A 312 -28.18 -11.07 -0.42
CA ALA A 312 -29.16 -10.54 -1.38
C ALA A 312 -28.52 -9.48 -2.29
N TRP A 313 -27.71 -8.59 -1.72
CA TRP A 313 -26.94 -7.60 -2.47
C TRP A 313 -25.86 -8.21 -3.36
N ARG A 314 -25.19 -9.29 -2.95
CA ARG A 314 -24.27 -10.04 -3.82
C ARG A 314 -24.99 -10.70 -4.98
N ALA A 315 -26.12 -11.35 -4.74
CA ALA A 315 -26.92 -11.95 -5.81
C ALA A 315 -27.41 -10.91 -6.82
N TRP A 316 -27.76 -9.70 -6.37
CA TRP A 316 -28.05 -8.57 -7.25
C TRP A 316 -26.82 -8.19 -8.10
N LEU A 317 -25.64 -8.05 -7.48
CA LEU A 317 -24.40 -7.69 -8.18
C LEU A 317 -24.03 -8.72 -9.25
N ASP A 318 -24.14 -10.02 -8.94
CA ASP A 318 -23.78 -11.13 -9.83
C ASP A 318 -24.71 -11.25 -11.04
N ARG A 319 -25.96 -10.77 -10.94
CA ARG A 319 -26.92 -10.75 -12.05
C ARG A 319 -26.66 -9.63 -13.06
N ARG A 320 -25.83 -8.64 -12.72
CA ARG A 320 -25.57 -7.52 -13.63
C ARG A 320 -24.62 -7.98 -14.72
N PRO A 321 -24.90 -7.64 -15.99
CA PRO A 321 -23.90 -7.80 -17.03
C PRO A 321 -22.68 -6.97 -16.61
N GLN A 322 -21.50 -7.61 -16.56
CA GLN A 322 -20.25 -6.89 -16.40
C GLN A 322 -20.14 -5.95 -17.59
N ARG A 323 -20.53 -4.67 -17.41
CA ARG A 323 -20.17 -3.64 -18.38
C ARG A 323 -18.66 -3.67 -18.43
N ALA A 324 -18.10 -3.99 -19.60
CA ALA A 324 -16.67 -4.02 -19.81
C ALA A 324 -16.08 -2.72 -19.26
N GLU A 325 -15.21 -2.84 -18.25
CA GLU A 325 -14.54 -1.70 -17.63
C GLU A 325 -13.64 -1.05 -18.70
N GLY A 326 -14.14 -0.03 -19.39
CA GLY A 326 -13.45 0.52 -20.57
C GLY A 326 -14.12 1.68 -21.28
N GLU A 327 -14.80 2.59 -20.57
CA GLU A 327 -15.08 3.96 -21.04
C GLU A 327 -14.71 4.98 -19.95
#